data_AF-A0AAE4MDM9-F1
#
_entry.id   AF-A0AAE4MDM9-F1
#
_cell.length_a   1.000
_cell.length_b   1.000
_cell.length_c   1.000
_cell.angle_alpha   90.00
_cell.angle_beta   90.00
_cell.angle_gamma   90.00
#
_symmetry.space_group_name_H-M   'P 1'
#
loop_
_entity.id
_entity.type
_entity.pdbx_description
1 polymer ?
#
loop_
_entity_poly.entity_id
_entity_poly.type
_entity_poly.pdbx_seq_one_letter_code
_entity_poly.pdbx_strand_id
1 'polypeptide(L)'
;MCAKLRQITVTWKKPRPIRDVIDDPNAIHIGLYCITSKKGENERLIYIGKSSGGSGIRGRLKRHYEEWIDDRGGTKYVRMGIVETISKCDMNEIIDMAESMLIYDSRPSKNEKKKNTYSYVNDCILENRSYHGKLFKKVIDSRNHSDPDYLEKLKCNKPTISNKPKSPTTSNKPKSSTKTKSSDNKTNSRKSTPNESEMVFFNPDWNPF
;
A
#
# COMPACT_ATOMS: atom_id res chain seq x y z
N MET A 1 -18.13 15.04 10.06
CA MET A 1 -17.07 15.63 9.23
C MET A 1 -17.35 15.23 7.78
N CYS A 2 -17.57 16.18 6.87
CA CYS A 2 -17.73 15.86 5.45
C CYS A 2 -16.41 15.25 4.95
N ALA A 3 -16.47 14.00 4.49
CA ALA A 3 -15.34 13.34 3.84
C ALA A 3 -15.00 14.14 2.58
N LYS A 4 -13.91 14.92 2.62
CA LYS A 4 -13.43 15.64 1.45
C LYS A 4 -12.98 14.61 0.43
N LEU A 5 -13.57 14.63 -0.76
CA LEU A 5 -13.19 13.81 -1.91
C LEU A 5 -11.67 13.87 -2.07
N ARG A 6 -11.00 12.72 -1.98
CA ARG A 6 -9.54 12.65 -2.13
C ARG A 6 -9.21 12.56 -3.62
N GLN A 7 -8.36 13.46 -4.10
CA GLN A 7 -7.81 13.38 -5.45
C GLN A 7 -6.39 12.82 -5.38
N ILE A 8 -6.17 11.72 -6.10
CA ILE A 8 -4.87 11.08 -6.26
C ILE A 8 -4.51 11.15 -7.73
N THR A 9 -3.31 11.64 -8.03
CA THR A 9 -2.74 11.58 -9.36
C THR A 9 -1.61 10.56 -9.36
N VAL A 10 -1.61 9.66 -10.33
CA VAL A 10 -0.51 8.72 -10.56
C VAL A 10 0.11 9.02 -11.92
N THR A 11 1.34 9.54 -11.90
CA THR A 11 2.12 9.81 -13.10
C THR A 11 3.03 8.63 -13.39
N TRP A 12 2.78 7.91 -14.48
CA TRP A 12 3.55 6.73 -14.86
C TRP A 12 4.77 7.10 -15.70
N LYS A 13 5.94 6.57 -15.31
CA LYS A 13 7.16 6.62 -16.12
C LYS A 13 7.08 5.64 -17.29
N LYS A 14 7.94 5.87 -18.28
CA LYS A 14 8.08 5.02 -19.48
C LYS A 14 8.32 3.54 -19.08
N PRO A 15 7.76 2.57 -19.82
CA PRO A 15 8.07 1.17 -19.59
C PRO A 15 9.55 0.91 -19.82
N ARG A 16 10.16 0.13 -18.92
CA ARG A 16 11.54 -0.33 -19.05
C ARG A 16 11.65 -1.81 -18.70
N PRO A 17 12.60 -2.55 -19.27
CA PRO A 17 12.88 -3.92 -18.85
C PRO A 17 13.05 -4.02 -17.34
N ILE A 18 12.52 -5.07 -16.73
CA ILE A 18 12.54 -5.20 -15.27
C ILE A 18 13.96 -5.14 -14.68
N ARG A 19 14.96 -5.72 -15.36
CA ARG A 19 16.36 -5.71 -14.93
C ARG A 19 16.88 -4.28 -14.80
N ASP A 20 16.68 -3.46 -15.84
CA ASP A 20 17.07 -2.04 -15.85
C ASP A 20 16.40 -1.25 -14.72
N VAL A 21 15.18 -1.61 -14.32
CA VAL A 21 14.48 -0.93 -13.21
C VAL A 21 15.02 -1.34 -11.86
N ILE A 22 15.41 -2.60 -11.68
CA ILE A 22 16.04 -3.07 -10.44
C ILE A 22 17.31 -2.27 -10.15
N ASP A 23 18.09 -1.99 -11.20
CA ASP A 23 19.37 -1.28 -11.06
C ASP A 23 19.22 0.25 -11.00
N ASP A 24 18.06 0.80 -11.34
CA ASP A 24 17.80 2.24 -11.29
C ASP A 24 17.88 2.79 -9.85
N PRO A 25 18.70 3.82 -9.58
CA PRO A 25 18.72 4.53 -8.31
C PRO A 25 17.34 5.02 -7.85
N ASN A 26 16.47 5.45 -8.76
CA ASN A 26 15.14 5.96 -8.44
C ASN A 26 14.18 4.85 -7.95
N ALA A 27 14.51 3.58 -8.12
CA ALA A 27 13.68 2.48 -7.65
C ALA A 27 13.79 2.28 -6.13
N ILE A 28 14.66 3.00 -5.41
CA ILE A 28 14.72 2.95 -3.95
C ILE A 28 13.52 3.64 -3.28
N HIS A 29 12.77 4.45 -4.01
CA HIS A 29 11.67 5.23 -3.45
C HIS A 29 10.40 4.40 -3.22
N ILE A 30 9.59 4.89 -2.29
CA ILE A 30 8.22 4.47 -2.02
C ILE A 30 7.32 4.89 -3.20
N GLY A 31 6.31 4.09 -3.53
CA GLY A 31 5.39 4.40 -4.62
C GLY A 31 4.70 3.18 -5.21
N LEU A 32 4.18 3.36 -6.43
CA LEU A 32 3.50 2.33 -7.19
C LEU A 32 4.38 1.80 -8.32
N TYR A 33 4.14 0.56 -8.71
CA TYR A 33 4.70 -0.02 -9.93
C TYR A 33 3.72 -0.99 -10.56
N CYS A 34 3.81 -1.15 -11.87
CA CYS A 34 3.12 -2.22 -12.58
C CYS A 34 4.09 -3.04 -13.43
N ILE A 35 3.83 -4.34 -13.54
CA ILE A 35 4.58 -5.28 -14.36
C ILE A 35 3.69 -5.70 -15.53
N THR A 36 4.21 -5.62 -16.74
CA THR A 36 3.55 -6.04 -17.97
C THR A 36 4.37 -7.11 -18.70
N SER A 37 3.69 -7.95 -19.49
CA SER A 37 4.34 -8.84 -20.46
C SER A 37 4.12 -8.26 -21.85
N LYS A 38 5.18 -8.13 -22.65
CA LYS A 38 5.07 -7.72 -24.05
C LYS A 38 5.53 -8.86 -24.96
N LYS A 39 4.69 -9.22 -25.94
CA LYS A 39 4.99 -10.18 -27.02
C LYS A 39 4.59 -9.57 -28.36
N GLY A 40 5.57 -9.10 -29.13
CA GLY A 40 5.32 -8.25 -30.30
C GLY A 40 4.67 -6.94 -29.87
N GLU A 41 3.59 -6.53 -30.54
CA GLU A 41 2.83 -5.31 -30.19
C GLU A 41 1.84 -5.52 -29.03
N ASN A 42 1.64 -6.76 -28.59
CA ASN A 42 0.67 -7.06 -27.54
C ASN A 42 1.32 -6.91 -26.16
N GLU A 43 0.86 -5.90 -25.42
CA GLU A 43 1.22 -5.70 -24.02
C GLU A 43 0.06 -6.08 -23.09
N ARG A 44 0.36 -6.87 -22.05
CA ARG A 44 -0.62 -7.32 -21.05
C ARG A 44 -0.16 -6.95 -19.66
N LEU A 45 -1.07 -6.38 -18.87
CA LEU A 45 -0.84 -6.13 -17.46
C LEU A 45 -0.86 -7.43 -16.65
N ILE A 46 0.21 -7.69 -15.91
CA ILE A 46 0.37 -8.92 -15.11
C ILE A 46 0.12 -8.65 -13.64
N TYR A 47 0.71 -7.57 -13.13
CA TYR A 47 0.75 -7.28 -11.71
C TYR A 47 0.82 -5.77 -11.45
N ILE A 48 0.21 -5.34 -10.36
CA ILE A 48 0.36 -4.00 -9.79
C ILE A 48 0.81 -4.20 -8.35
N GLY A 49 1.80 -3.43 -7.92
CA GLY A 49 2.25 -3.43 -6.55
C GLY A 49 2.59 -2.05 -6.05
N LYS A 50 2.73 -1.98 -4.74
CA LYS A 50 3.25 -0.83 -4.01
C LYS A 50 4.53 -1.17 -3.27
N SER A 51 5.29 -0.14 -2.93
CA SER A 51 6.28 -0.19 -1.87
C SER A 51 6.07 0.97 -0.92
N SER A 52 5.99 0.68 0.38
CA SER A 52 5.76 1.64 1.47
C SER A 52 6.82 1.52 2.57
N GLY A 53 7.96 0.85 2.31
CA GLY A 53 8.99 0.55 3.31
C GLY A 53 10.41 0.72 2.79
N GLY A 54 11.40 0.53 3.69
CA GLY A 54 12.80 0.93 3.47
C GLY A 54 13.55 0.27 2.31
N SER A 55 13.02 -0.79 1.69
CA SER A 55 13.62 -1.44 0.51
C SER A 55 13.13 -0.88 -0.84
N GLY A 56 12.13 0.01 -0.81
CA GLY A 56 11.62 0.68 -2.01
C GLY A 56 10.99 -0.26 -3.05
N ILE A 57 10.74 0.25 -4.24
CA ILE A 57 10.27 -0.53 -5.38
C ILE A 57 11.33 -1.57 -5.79
N ARG A 58 12.62 -1.25 -5.69
CA ARG A 58 13.75 -2.13 -6.02
C ARG A 58 13.67 -3.46 -5.29
N GLY A 59 13.55 -3.44 -3.96
CA GLY A 59 13.49 -4.66 -3.16
C GLY A 59 12.30 -5.54 -3.54
N ARG A 60 11.14 -4.92 -3.82
CA ARG A 60 9.94 -5.62 -4.27
C ARG A 60 10.12 -6.26 -5.65
N LEU A 61 10.73 -5.53 -6.59
CA LEU A 61 11.01 -6.04 -7.93
C LEU A 61 12.03 -7.19 -7.91
N LYS A 62 13.10 -7.09 -7.12
CA LYS A 62 14.07 -8.19 -6.94
C LYS A 62 13.38 -9.46 -6.46
N ARG A 63 12.56 -9.34 -5.42
CA ARG A 63 11.78 -10.45 -4.90
C ARG A 63 10.86 -11.07 -5.95
N HIS A 64 10.13 -10.27 -6.72
CA HIS A 64 9.30 -10.80 -7.80
C HIS A 64 10.12 -11.47 -8.91
N TYR A 65 11.28 -10.89 -9.24
CA TYR A 65 12.24 -11.42 -10.20
C TYR A 65 12.72 -12.82 -9.81
N GLU A 66 13.00 -13.03 -8.53
CA GLU A 66 13.45 -14.31 -7.98
C GLU A 66 12.30 -15.33 -7.78
N GLU A 67 11.11 -14.88 -7.39
CA GLU A 67 10.02 -15.78 -6.99
C GLU A 67 9.17 -16.30 -8.16
N TRP A 68 8.80 -15.46 -9.12
CA TRP A 68 7.76 -15.83 -10.09
C TRP A 68 7.86 -15.19 -11.47
N ILE A 69 8.72 -14.19 -11.66
CA ILE A 69 8.95 -13.63 -12.97
C ILE A 69 9.88 -14.56 -13.73
N ASP A 70 9.32 -15.27 -14.71
CA ASP A 70 10.08 -15.95 -15.72
C ASP A 70 10.02 -15.17 -17.04
N ASP A 71 11.00 -15.43 -17.91
CA ASP A 71 11.02 -14.89 -19.28
C ASP A 71 10.08 -15.69 -20.21
N ARG A 72 9.42 -16.73 -19.71
CA ARG A 72 8.45 -17.51 -20.48
C ARG A 72 7.22 -16.62 -20.75
N GLY A 73 6.79 -16.55 -22.00
CA GLY A 73 5.60 -15.77 -22.40
C GLY A 73 5.83 -14.29 -22.69
N GLY A 74 7.07 -13.84 -22.87
CA GLY A 74 7.43 -12.50 -23.37
C GLY A 74 8.22 -11.66 -22.37
N THR A 75 8.84 -10.59 -22.88
CA THR A 75 9.71 -9.71 -22.10
C THR A 75 8.89 -8.93 -21.07
N LYS A 76 9.38 -8.90 -19.83
CA LYS A 76 8.71 -8.21 -18.73
C LYS A 76 9.18 -6.76 -18.62
N TYR A 77 8.22 -5.85 -18.64
CA TYR A 77 8.45 -4.41 -18.47
C TYR A 77 7.85 -3.93 -17.16
N VAL A 78 8.46 -2.89 -16.60
CA VAL A 78 8.00 -2.21 -15.40
C VAL A 78 7.76 -0.74 -15.73
N ARG A 79 6.65 -0.21 -15.21
CA ARG A 79 6.42 1.23 -15.09
C ARG A 79 6.37 1.59 -13.62
N MET A 80 7.11 2.63 -13.24
CA MET A 80 7.03 3.21 -11.89
C MET A 80 6.01 4.35 -11.92
N GLY A 81 5.11 4.35 -10.95
CA GLY A 81 4.10 5.39 -10.75
C GLY A 81 4.52 6.33 -9.62
N ILE A 82 4.63 7.61 -9.93
CA ILE A 82 4.80 8.68 -8.95
C ILE A 82 3.41 9.07 -8.47
N VAL A 83 3.19 9.03 -7.16
CA VAL A 83 1.90 9.33 -6.54
C VAL A 83 1.93 10.76 -5.98
N GLU A 84 0.96 11.56 -6.40
CA GLU A 84 0.78 12.94 -5.99
C GLU A 84 -0.64 13.10 -5.41
N THR A 85 -0.76 13.87 -4.33
CA THR A 85 -2.08 14.21 -3.77
C THR A 85 -2.06 15.60 -3.17
N ILE A 86 -3.21 16.26 -3.21
CA ILE A 86 -3.47 17.52 -2.49
C ILE A 86 -3.92 17.27 -1.05
N SER A 87 -4.10 16.01 -0.66
CA SER A 87 -4.56 15.62 0.68
C SER A 87 -3.43 15.68 1.69
N LYS A 88 -3.72 16.12 2.92
CA LYS A 88 -2.77 16.09 4.06
C LYS A 88 -2.70 14.71 4.74
N CYS A 89 -3.18 13.66 4.10
CA CYS A 89 -3.20 12.31 4.66
C CYS A 89 -1.80 11.66 4.60
N ASP A 90 -1.62 10.56 5.34
CA ASP A 90 -0.44 9.73 5.25
C ASP A 90 -0.27 9.21 3.81
N MET A 91 0.90 9.45 3.21
CA MET A 91 1.24 8.98 1.87
C MET A 91 1.13 7.46 1.73
N ASN A 92 1.37 6.70 2.79
CA ASN A 92 1.19 5.25 2.76
C ASN A 92 -0.28 4.88 2.57
N GLU A 93 -1.20 5.55 3.26
CA GLU A 93 -2.65 5.31 3.08
C GLU A 93 -3.11 5.66 1.66
N ILE A 94 -2.55 6.75 1.10
CA ILE A 94 -2.83 7.20 -0.27
C ILE A 94 -2.33 6.18 -1.30
N ILE A 95 -1.11 5.68 -1.16
CA ILE A 95 -0.54 4.65 -2.03
C ILE A 95 -1.35 3.35 -1.94
N ASP A 96 -1.79 2.97 -0.74
CA ASP A 96 -2.57 1.75 -0.51
C ASP A 96 -3.95 1.81 -1.17
N MET A 97 -4.63 2.96 -1.05
CA MET A 97 -5.88 3.21 -1.78
C MET A 97 -5.67 3.17 -3.29
N ALA A 98 -4.64 3.86 -3.79
CA ALA A 98 -4.36 3.93 -5.21
C ALA A 98 -4.04 2.55 -5.81
N GLU A 99 -3.21 1.76 -5.14
CA GLU A 99 -2.92 0.36 -5.49
C GLU A 99 -4.22 -0.44 -5.61
N SER A 100 -5.09 -0.32 -4.61
CA SER A 100 -6.32 -1.11 -4.54
C SER A 100 -7.34 -0.70 -5.60
N MET A 101 -7.46 0.61 -5.88
CA MET A 101 -8.31 1.12 -6.98
C MET A 101 -7.83 0.61 -8.33
N LEU A 102 -6.52 0.66 -8.59
CA LEU A 102 -5.93 0.19 -9.83
C LEU A 102 -6.12 -1.32 -10.01
N ILE A 103 -5.83 -2.12 -8.98
CA ILE A 103 -5.98 -3.57 -9.02
C ILE A 103 -7.44 -3.98 -9.27
N TYR A 104 -8.39 -3.34 -8.59
CA TYR A 104 -9.81 -3.67 -8.73
C TYR A 104 -10.32 -3.36 -10.15
N ASP A 105 -9.97 -2.20 -10.69
CA ASP A 105 -10.42 -1.78 -12.02
C ASP A 105 -9.78 -2.61 -13.15
N SER A 106 -8.47 -2.85 -13.09
CA SER A 106 -7.73 -3.49 -14.19
C SER A 106 -7.57 -5.01 -14.06
N ARG A 107 -7.93 -5.59 -12.91
CA ARG A 107 -7.92 -7.04 -12.60
C ARG A 107 -6.68 -7.81 -13.10
N PRO A 108 -5.46 -7.37 -12.74
CA PRO A 108 -4.24 -8.04 -13.17
C PRO A 108 -4.16 -9.49 -12.67
N SER A 109 -3.64 -10.38 -13.51
CA SER A 109 -3.75 -11.83 -13.29
C SER A 109 -3.06 -12.30 -12.01
N LYS A 110 -1.94 -11.68 -11.62
CA LYS A 110 -1.12 -12.05 -10.45
C LYS A 110 -1.51 -11.35 -9.15
N ASN A 111 -2.53 -10.48 -9.14
CA ASN A 111 -3.07 -9.89 -7.90
C ASN A 111 -4.27 -10.69 -7.37
N GLU A 112 -4.12 -12.02 -7.24
CA GLU A 112 -5.21 -12.97 -7.01
C GLU A 112 -6.12 -12.62 -5.83
N LYS A 113 -5.55 -12.14 -4.72
CA LYS A 113 -6.29 -11.80 -3.50
C LYS A 113 -7.04 -10.47 -3.57
N LYS A 114 -6.42 -9.45 -4.18
CA LYS A 114 -6.92 -8.05 -4.19
C LYS A 114 -7.77 -7.73 -5.42
N LYS A 115 -7.67 -8.48 -6.52
CA LYS A 115 -8.40 -8.18 -7.77
C LYS A 115 -9.93 -8.29 -7.66
N ASN A 116 -10.43 -8.99 -6.64
CA ASN A 116 -11.86 -9.22 -6.43
C ASN A 116 -12.41 -8.49 -5.21
N THR A 117 -11.58 -7.74 -4.47
CA THR A 117 -11.97 -7.10 -3.22
C THR A 117 -11.52 -5.65 -3.20
N TYR A 118 -12.45 -4.75 -2.89
CA TYR A 118 -12.16 -3.34 -2.65
C TYR A 118 -12.79 -2.94 -1.31
N SER A 119 -11.96 -2.63 -0.33
CA SER A 119 -12.39 -2.42 1.06
C SER A 119 -12.31 -0.96 1.52
N TYR A 120 -12.06 -0.01 0.60
CA TYR A 120 -11.93 1.39 0.96
C TYR A 120 -13.28 2.09 0.84
N VAL A 121 -13.67 2.78 1.91
CA VAL A 121 -14.96 3.50 2.05
C VAL A 121 -14.84 4.97 1.66
N ASN A 122 -13.64 5.41 1.32
CA ASN A 122 -13.37 6.82 1.07
C ASN A 122 -13.69 7.15 -0.39
N ASP A 123 -14.48 8.22 -0.58
CA ASP A 123 -14.69 8.83 -1.89
C ASP A 123 -13.34 9.35 -2.41
N CYS A 124 -12.85 8.73 -3.47
CA CYS A 124 -11.53 8.98 -4.03
C CYS A 124 -11.60 8.92 -5.56
N ILE A 125 -11.01 9.93 -6.20
CA ILE A 125 -10.77 9.94 -7.64
C ILE A 125 -9.28 9.74 -7.88
N LEU A 126 -8.96 8.73 -8.69
CA LEU A 126 -7.62 8.46 -9.16
C LEU A 126 -7.51 8.85 -10.64
N GLU A 127 -6.58 9.75 -10.94
CA GLU A 127 -6.24 10.15 -12.30
C GLU A 127 -4.91 9.50 -12.71
N ASN A 128 -4.94 8.70 -13.78
CA ASN A 128 -3.73 8.13 -14.38
C ASN A 128 -3.22 9.10 -15.46
N ARG A 129 -1.97 9.54 -15.30
CA ARG A 129 -1.28 10.43 -16.25
C ARG A 129 -0.03 9.78 -16.80
N SER A 130 0.27 10.10 -18.06
CA SER A 130 1.46 9.65 -18.79
C SER A 130 1.59 8.13 -18.91
N TYR A 131 2.23 7.63 -19.97
CA TYR A 131 2.68 6.24 -20.21
C TYR A 131 1.82 5.04 -19.73
N HIS A 132 0.54 5.23 -19.38
CA HIS A 132 -0.39 4.20 -18.94
C HIS A 132 -0.97 3.43 -20.13
N GLY A 133 -0.96 4.03 -21.33
CA GLY A 133 -1.50 3.42 -22.54
C GLY A 133 -2.93 2.94 -22.35
N LYS A 134 -3.27 1.77 -22.90
CA LYS A 134 -4.56 1.10 -22.69
C LYS A 134 -4.60 0.25 -21.42
N LEU A 135 -3.58 0.29 -20.57
CA LEU A 135 -3.47 -0.57 -19.38
C LEU A 135 -4.40 -0.12 -18.25
N PHE A 136 -4.59 1.20 -18.11
CA PHE A 136 -5.42 1.81 -17.08
C PHE A 136 -6.42 2.77 -17.70
N LYS A 137 -7.61 2.86 -17.10
CA LYS A 137 -8.53 3.96 -17.38
C LYS A 137 -7.88 5.28 -16.99
N LYS A 138 -8.15 6.33 -17.77
CA LYS A 138 -7.63 7.68 -17.49
C LYS A 138 -8.07 8.18 -16.11
N VAL A 139 -9.31 7.91 -15.73
CA VAL A 139 -9.88 8.29 -14.43
C VAL A 139 -10.60 7.08 -13.85
N ILE A 140 -10.37 6.83 -12.56
CA ILE A 140 -11.01 5.78 -11.77
C ILE A 140 -11.68 6.46 -10.57
N ASP A 141 -12.94 6.15 -10.34
CA ASP A 141 -13.73 6.70 -9.23
C ASP A 141 -14.10 5.57 -8.28
N SER A 142 -13.68 5.67 -7.02
CA SER A 142 -13.90 4.61 -6.01
C SER A 142 -15.37 4.35 -5.74
N ARG A 143 -16.26 5.32 -5.99
CA ARG A 143 -17.70 5.16 -5.80
C ARG A 143 -18.29 4.10 -6.74
N ASN A 144 -17.65 3.90 -7.89
CA ASN A 144 -18.03 2.86 -8.85
C ASN A 144 -17.52 1.47 -8.45
N HIS A 145 -16.70 1.36 -7.40
CA HIS A 145 -16.18 0.10 -6.89
C HIS A 145 -17.02 -0.46 -5.73
N SER A 146 -18.24 0.04 -5.56
CA SER A 146 -19.17 -0.39 -4.53
C SER A 146 -19.40 -1.90 -4.60
N ASP A 147 -18.80 -2.63 -3.67
CA ASP A 147 -19.19 -4.01 -3.36
C ASP A 147 -20.54 -3.95 -2.65
N PRO A 148 -21.63 -4.49 -3.24
CA PRO A 148 -22.94 -4.49 -2.60
C PRO A 148 -22.93 -5.14 -1.21
N ASP A 149 -22.07 -6.14 -0.97
CA ASP A 149 -21.95 -6.82 0.33
C ASP A 149 -21.25 -5.97 1.40
N TYR A 150 -20.39 -5.03 0.99
CA TYR A 150 -19.72 -4.12 1.92
C TYR A 150 -20.65 -3.00 2.40
N LEU A 151 -21.52 -2.50 1.51
CA LEU A 151 -22.54 -1.50 1.84
C LEU A 151 -23.61 -2.06 2.80
N GLU A 152 -23.93 -3.35 2.74
CA GLU A 152 -24.79 -4.01 3.74
C GLU A 152 -24.11 -4.12 5.11
N LYS A 153 -22.82 -4.47 5.17
CA LYS A 153 -22.07 -4.55 6.44
C LYS A 153 -21.98 -3.20 7.16
N LEU A 154 -21.98 -2.09 6.43
CA LEU A 154 -22.06 -0.74 7.00
C LEU A 154 -23.45 -0.39 7.54
N LYS A 155 -24.54 -0.95 6.98
CA LYS A 155 -25.91 -0.76 7.50
C LYS A 155 -26.11 -1.48 8.84
N CYS A 156 -25.48 -2.63 9.03
CA CYS A 156 -25.61 -3.44 10.25
C CYS A 156 -24.79 -2.94 11.45
N ASN A 157 -23.85 -2.01 11.27
CA ASN A 157 -23.01 -1.47 12.34
C ASN A 157 -23.49 -0.11 12.89
N LYS A 158 -24.75 0.29 12.67
CA LYS A 158 -25.34 1.38 13.44
C LYS A 158 -25.40 0.95 14.92
N PRO A 159 -24.73 1.63 15.86
CA PRO A 159 -24.88 1.31 17.26
C PRO A 159 -26.34 1.59 17.64
N THR A 160 -27.06 0.53 18.00
CA THR A 160 -28.33 0.63 18.70
C THR A 160 -28.05 1.37 19.99
N ILE A 161 -28.46 2.64 20.09
CA ILE A 161 -28.51 3.35 21.36
C ILE A 161 -29.56 2.64 22.20
N SER A 162 -29.13 1.64 22.98
CA SER A 162 -29.97 1.08 24.03
C SER A 162 -29.88 2.04 25.22
N ASN A 163 -30.93 2.85 25.37
CA ASN A 163 -31.20 3.54 26.61
C ASN A 163 -31.53 2.47 27.66
N LYS A 164 -30.58 2.17 28.56
CA LYS A 164 -30.89 1.45 29.80
C LYS A 164 -30.32 2.23 31.00
N PRO A 165 -31.13 2.54 32.02
CA PRO A 165 -30.70 3.39 33.14
C PRO A 165 -29.68 2.69 34.03
N LYS A 166 -28.72 3.47 34.53
CA LYS A 166 -27.81 3.10 35.62
C LYS A 166 -28.57 3.01 36.95
N SER A 167 -28.22 2.01 37.76
CA SER A 167 -28.29 2.12 39.21
C SER A 167 -27.13 1.36 39.89
N PRO A 168 -26.68 1.80 41.08
CA PRO A 168 -25.35 1.49 41.61
C PRO A 168 -25.39 0.63 42.87
N THR A 169 -24.36 -0.20 43.15
CA THR A 169 -23.94 -0.51 44.54
C THR A 169 -22.58 -1.24 44.63
N THR A 170 -21.63 -0.55 45.27
CA THR A 170 -20.75 -0.96 46.40
C THR A 170 -19.98 -2.29 46.44
N SER A 171 -18.65 -2.10 46.59
CA SER A 171 -17.81 -2.49 47.75
C SER A 171 -16.93 -3.75 47.71
N ASN A 172 -15.71 -3.50 48.21
CA ASN A 172 -14.80 -4.37 48.98
C ASN A 172 -13.74 -5.24 48.26
N LYS A 173 -12.50 -4.75 48.35
CA LYS A 173 -11.20 -5.45 48.52
C LYS A 173 -11.16 -6.13 49.93
N PRO A 174 -10.12 -6.88 50.39
CA PRO A 174 -8.85 -7.33 49.76
C PRO A 174 -8.36 -8.77 50.15
N LYS A 175 -7.10 -9.07 49.77
CA LYS A 175 -6.09 -10.01 50.34
C LYS A 175 -5.94 -11.39 49.64
N SER A 176 -4.77 -11.62 49.01
CA SER A 176 -3.58 -12.38 49.49
C SER A 176 -3.80 -13.90 49.37
N SER A 177 -2.92 -14.79 48.92
CA SER A 177 -1.46 -14.89 48.90
C SER A 177 -1.12 -16.22 48.21
N THR A 178 0.01 -16.35 47.50
CA THR A 178 0.82 -17.61 47.41
C THR A 178 2.09 -17.31 46.58
N LYS A 179 3.26 -17.26 47.23
CA LYS A 179 4.29 -18.32 47.41
C LYS A 179 5.31 -18.39 46.28
N THR A 180 6.50 -17.93 46.64
CA THR A 180 7.82 -18.01 46.01
C THR A 180 8.37 -19.43 45.95
N LYS A 181 9.13 -19.78 44.90
CA LYS A 181 10.41 -20.53 44.98
C LYS A 181 11.15 -20.62 43.63
N SER A 182 12.47 -20.82 43.74
CA SER A 182 13.54 -21.05 42.74
C SER A 182 14.11 -19.81 42.06
N SER A 183 15.36 -19.35 42.27
CA SER A 183 16.73 -19.93 42.39
C SER A 183 17.55 -19.68 41.12
N ASP A 184 18.53 -18.78 41.25
CA ASP A 184 19.89 -18.73 40.68
C ASP A 184 20.12 -18.99 39.18
N ASN A 185 20.65 -17.99 38.46
CA ASN A 185 22.09 -17.91 38.12
C ASN A 185 22.47 -16.77 37.13
N LYS A 186 23.44 -15.95 37.57
CA LYS A 186 24.74 -15.63 36.92
C LYS A 186 24.82 -15.05 35.48
N THR A 187 25.11 -13.75 35.44
CA THR A 187 26.20 -13.01 34.74
C THR A 187 26.54 -13.25 33.24
N ASN A 188 26.48 -12.18 32.43
CA ASN A 188 27.53 -11.62 31.52
C ASN A 188 26.93 -10.56 30.57
N SER A 189 27.30 -9.28 30.63
CA SER A 189 28.44 -8.60 29.97
C SER A 189 28.29 -8.35 28.44
N ARG A 190 28.15 -7.04 28.12
CA ARG A 190 28.70 -6.26 26.97
C ARG A 190 28.16 -6.43 25.53
N LYS A 191 27.71 -5.30 24.96
CA LYS A 191 28.12 -4.59 23.70
C LYS A 191 26.90 -4.00 22.97
N SER A 192 26.68 -2.68 23.05
CA SER A 192 27.08 -1.64 22.08
C SER A 192 26.22 -1.59 20.81
N THR A 193 25.21 -0.72 20.83
CA THR A 193 24.47 -0.20 19.66
C THR A 193 25.04 1.15 19.23
N PRO A 194 25.26 1.44 17.94
CA PRO A 194 25.44 2.81 17.47
C PRO A 194 24.14 3.38 16.87
N ASN A 195 23.75 4.51 17.46
CA ASN A 195 23.08 5.71 16.92
C ASN A 195 22.20 5.62 15.67
N GLU A 196 20.90 5.86 15.91
CA GLU A 196 20.06 6.71 15.09
C GLU A 196 20.65 8.13 15.02
N SER A 197 21.01 8.62 13.83
CA SER A 197 20.91 10.04 13.43
C SER A 197 21.53 10.25 12.05
N GLU A 198 20.71 10.11 11.00
CA GLU A 198 20.93 10.83 9.73
C GLU A 198 19.57 10.95 9.03
N MET A 199 18.74 11.88 9.52
CA MET A 199 17.63 12.44 8.74
C MET A 199 18.22 13.48 7.79
N VAL A 200 18.42 13.10 6.53
CA VAL A 200 18.75 14.07 5.48
C VAL A 200 17.43 14.65 4.94
N PHE A 201 17.26 15.93 5.18
CA PHE A 201 16.12 16.74 4.72
C PHE A 201 16.10 16.84 3.19
N PHE A 202 14.89 16.83 2.66
CA PHE A 202 14.52 17.00 1.26
C PHE A 202 14.99 18.36 0.73
N ASN A 203 15.66 18.39 -0.43
CA ASN A 203 16.08 19.62 -1.11
C ASN A 203 15.08 19.91 -2.26
N PRO A 204 14.39 21.07 -2.29
CA PRO A 204 13.24 21.29 -3.17
C PRO A 204 13.54 21.88 -4.55
N ASP A 205 14.81 22.02 -4.94
CA ASP A 205 15.15 22.62 -6.23
C ASP A 205 15.31 21.55 -7.34
N TRP A 206 14.17 21.16 -7.93
CA TRP A 206 14.12 20.45 -9.20
C TRP A 206 13.29 21.25 -10.20
N ASN A 207 13.98 21.90 -11.14
CA ASN A 207 13.43 22.50 -12.35
C ASN A 207 13.99 21.73 -13.56
N PRO A 208 13.17 21.05 -14.38
CA PRO A 208 13.68 20.33 -15.55
C PRO A 208 13.56 21.21 -16.80
N PHE A 209 14.70 21.67 -17.29
CA PHE A 209 14.93 21.76 -18.75
C PHE A 209 15.53 20.44 -19.23
#